data_AF-A0A524GMH3-F1
#
_entry.id   AF-A0A524GMH3-F1
#
_cell.length_a   1.000
_cell.length_b   1.000
_cell.length_c   1.000
_cell.angle_alpha   90.00
_cell.angle_beta   90.00
_cell.angle_gamma   90.00
#
_symmetry.space_group_name_H-M   'P 1'
#
loop_
_entity.id
_entity.type
_entity.pdbx_description
1 polymer ?
#
loop_
_entity_poly.entity_id
_entity_poly.type
_entity_poly.pdbx_seq_one_letter_code
_entity_poly.pdbx_strand_id
1 'polypeptide(L)'
;MDTNFVHADESETSLGLLLHPDMVDMDWAVDTEGKGYLPDGHFDKSVDPFVRPSRWSEGEGHFAIEIAATPEGVVGKATHGKAEKAKRPVAAILKYLTLLNDQILEAFPAGTVPPVEEVTLRTAAEMEPYLREPLSEGWKPVYALPRIGQGSNS
;
A
#
# COMPACT_ATOMS: atom_id res chain seq x y z
N MET A 1 12.81 -8.34 -12.87
CA MET A 1 11.65 -7.84 -13.61
C MET A 1 12.18 -6.96 -14.71
N ASP A 2 11.59 -7.10 -15.88
CA ASP A 2 12.06 -6.43 -17.09
C ASP A 2 11.17 -5.21 -17.41
N THR A 3 9.98 -5.11 -16.78
CA THR A 3 9.08 -3.95 -16.81
C THR A 3 8.88 -3.29 -15.43
N ASN A 4 8.41 -2.04 -15.45
CA ASN A 4 7.97 -1.35 -14.23
C ASN A 4 6.64 -1.91 -13.73
N PHE A 5 6.43 -1.81 -12.42
CA PHE A 5 5.16 -2.18 -11.78
C PHE A 5 4.03 -1.22 -12.18
N VAL A 6 2.89 -1.76 -12.61
CA VAL A 6 1.65 -1.00 -12.87
C VAL A 6 0.38 -1.71 -12.36
N HIS A 7 -0.26 -2.60 -13.13
CA HIS A 7 -1.42 -3.40 -12.69
C HIS A 7 -1.60 -4.68 -13.53
N ALA A 8 -1.81 -5.81 -12.85
CA ALA A 8 -1.88 -7.17 -13.39
C ALA A 8 -0.72 -7.50 -14.35
N ASP A 9 0.44 -6.90 -14.09
CA ASP A 9 1.59 -6.92 -14.98
C ASP A 9 2.54 -8.09 -14.70
N GLU A 10 3.78 -8.02 -15.21
CA GLU A 10 4.82 -9.02 -14.98
C GLU A 10 4.98 -9.37 -13.48
N SER A 11 4.90 -8.38 -12.59
CA SER A 11 5.18 -8.55 -11.17
C SER A 11 4.03 -9.24 -10.46
N GLU A 12 2.80 -8.76 -10.64
CA GLU A 12 1.62 -9.37 -10.02
C GLU A 12 1.36 -10.78 -10.59
N THR A 13 1.53 -10.97 -11.89
CA THR A 13 1.42 -12.29 -12.53
C THR A 13 2.48 -13.25 -12.00
N SER A 14 3.74 -12.80 -11.86
CA SER A 14 4.81 -13.63 -11.27
C SER A 14 4.50 -14.02 -9.82
N LEU A 15 3.89 -13.12 -9.04
CA LEU A 15 3.49 -13.38 -7.66
C LEU A 15 2.34 -14.39 -7.59
N GLY A 16 1.32 -14.22 -8.44
CA GLY A 16 0.20 -15.15 -8.58
C GLY A 16 0.68 -16.56 -8.94
N LEU A 17 1.56 -16.69 -9.94
CA LEU A 17 2.16 -17.98 -10.32
C LEU A 17 2.99 -18.63 -9.20
N LEU A 18 3.60 -17.83 -8.32
CA LEU A 18 4.41 -18.35 -7.21
C LEU A 18 3.54 -18.85 -6.04
N LEU A 19 2.51 -18.08 -5.66
CA LEU A 19 1.71 -18.32 -4.45
C LEU A 19 0.45 -19.13 -4.72
N HIS A 20 -0.14 -18.97 -5.90
CA HIS A 20 -1.43 -19.52 -6.28
C HIS A 20 -1.44 -19.94 -7.76
N PRO A 21 -0.56 -20.89 -8.15
CA PRO A 21 -0.42 -21.29 -9.56
C PRO A 21 -1.74 -21.78 -10.19
N ASP A 22 -2.64 -22.38 -9.41
CA ASP A 22 -3.94 -22.87 -9.90
C ASP A 22 -4.93 -21.74 -10.23
N MET A 23 -4.63 -20.49 -9.86
CA MET A 23 -5.47 -19.31 -10.11
C MET A 23 -4.95 -18.44 -11.27
N VAL A 24 -3.82 -18.79 -11.90
CA VAL A 24 -3.24 -18.03 -13.01
C VAL A 24 -3.04 -18.93 -14.21
N ASP A 25 -3.92 -18.79 -15.20
CA ASP A 25 -3.80 -19.48 -16.48
C ASP A 25 -3.09 -18.58 -17.50
N MET A 26 -1.83 -18.91 -17.78
CA MET A 26 -0.98 -18.13 -18.68
C MET A 26 -1.40 -18.22 -20.15
N ASP A 27 -2.25 -19.18 -20.54
CA ASP A 27 -2.78 -19.27 -21.90
C ASP A 27 -3.69 -18.07 -22.23
N TRP A 28 -4.20 -17.37 -21.20
CA TRP A 28 -5.03 -16.16 -21.33
C TRP A 28 -4.30 -14.86 -20.97
N ALA A 29 -3.00 -14.93 -20.66
CA ALA A 29 -2.23 -13.74 -20.33
C ALA A 29 -2.11 -12.81 -21.56
N VAL A 30 -2.34 -11.53 -21.36
CA VAL A 30 -2.26 -10.51 -22.41
C VAL A 30 -1.38 -9.35 -21.99
N ASP A 31 -0.78 -8.71 -22.98
CA ASP A 31 0.05 -7.52 -22.79
C ASP A 31 -0.68 -6.30 -23.33
N THR A 32 -0.71 -5.24 -22.53
CA THR A 32 -1.35 -3.97 -22.87
C THR A 32 -0.41 -2.82 -22.58
N GLU A 33 -0.80 -1.61 -23.00
CA GLU A 33 -0.09 -0.37 -22.67
C GLU A 33 -1.09 0.72 -22.33
N GLY A 34 -0.90 1.39 -21.19
CA GLY A 34 -1.73 2.52 -20.80
C GLY A 34 -1.58 3.71 -21.74
N LYS A 35 -2.67 4.43 -21.98
CA LYS A 35 -2.68 5.62 -22.84
C LYS A 35 -2.55 6.90 -22.01
N GLY A 36 -1.34 7.47 -21.96
CA GLY A 36 -1.09 8.79 -21.39
C GLY A 36 -1.43 9.93 -22.36
N TYR A 37 -1.87 11.08 -21.83
CA TYR A 37 -2.11 12.29 -22.62
C TYR A 37 -0.99 13.35 -22.47
N LEU A 38 -0.10 13.16 -21.51
CA LEU A 38 1.03 14.04 -21.23
C LEU A 38 2.36 13.27 -21.41
N PRO A 39 3.49 13.97 -21.58
CA PRO A 39 4.81 13.36 -21.51
C PRO A 39 5.06 12.64 -20.18
N ASP A 40 5.82 11.55 -20.21
CA ASP A 40 6.26 10.84 -19.01
C ASP A 40 7.23 11.71 -18.17
N GLY A 41 7.29 11.48 -16.86
CA GLY A 41 8.21 12.18 -15.96
C GLY A 41 7.56 13.19 -15.01
N HIS A 42 6.33 13.64 -15.28
CA HIS A 42 5.58 14.50 -14.36
C HIS A 42 4.97 13.70 -13.20
N PHE A 43 4.23 12.65 -13.55
CA PHE A 43 3.58 11.75 -12.60
C PHE A 43 4.37 10.44 -12.47
N ASP A 44 4.40 9.89 -11.28
CA ASP A 44 4.99 8.57 -11.00
C ASP A 44 4.16 7.40 -11.53
N LYS A 45 4.65 6.18 -11.34
CA LYS A 45 3.93 4.93 -11.61
C LYS A 45 3.20 4.45 -10.35
N SER A 46 2.42 3.38 -10.46
CA SER A 46 1.44 2.95 -9.44
C SER A 46 1.98 2.74 -8.01
N VAL A 47 3.30 2.55 -7.85
CA VAL A 47 3.96 2.37 -6.53
C VAL A 47 5.01 3.45 -6.24
N ASP A 48 4.92 4.59 -6.92
CA ASP A 48 5.85 5.71 -6.86
C ASP A 48 7.35 5.34 -6.90
N PRO A 49 7.80 4.44 -7.82
CA PRO A 49 9.16 3.89 -7.78
C PRO A 49 10.26 4.91 -8.15
N PHE A 50 9.90 6.06 -8.72
CA PHE A 50 10.87 7.03 -9.25
C PHE A 50 10.99 8.32 -8.45
N VAL A 51 10.12 8.52 -7.45
CA VAL A 51 10.06 9.75 -6.64
C VAL A 51 9.91 10.99 -7.53
N ARG A 52 8.98 10.92 -8.50
CA ARG A 52 8.68 12.03 -9.41
C ARG A 52 7.99 13.19 -8.69
N PRO A 53 7.94 14.39 -9.31
CA PRO A 53 7.34 15.57 -8.68
C PRO A 53 5.89 15.39 -8.24
N SER A 54 5.14 14.51 -8.90
CA SER A 54 3.77 14.16 -8.53
C SER A 54 3.62 12.65 -8.41
N ARG A 55 2.93 12.19 -7.36
CA ARG A 55 2.57 10.78 -7.19
C ARG A 55 1.60 10.35 -8.28
N TRP A 56 1.55 9.05 -8.57
CA TRP A 56 0.60 8.53 -9.55
C TRP A 56 -0.85 8.92 -9.22
N SER A 57 -1.23 8.84 -7.94
CA SER A 57 -2.58 9.12 -7.45
C SER A 57 -2.98 10.59 -7.42
N GLU A 58 -2.06 11.52 -7.69
CA GLU A 58 -2.32 12.96 -7.60
C GLU A 58 -2.90 13.55 -8.90
N GLY A 59 -2.89 12.78 -9.99
CA GLY A 59 -3.43 13.22 -11.27
C GLY A 59 -4.70 12.46 -11.64
N GLU A 60 -5.78 13.18 -11.92
CA GLU A 60 -6.98 12.63 -12.55
C GLU A 60 -7.13 13.15 -13.99
N GLY A 61 -7.45 12.26 -14.93
CA GLY A 61 -7.66 12.61 -16.34
C GLY A 61 -6.40 12.82 -17.19
N HIS A 62 -5.20 12.62 -16.65
CA HIS A 62 -3.93 12.73 -17.38
C HIS A 62 -3.57 11.47 -18.21
N PHE A 63 -4.37 10.41 -18.07
CA PHE A 63 -4.38 9.21 -18.88
C PHE A 63 -5.82 8.74 -19.12
N ALA A 64 -6.03 7.87 -20.10
CA ALA A 64 -7.33 7.29 -20.37
C ALA A 64 -7.73 6.28 -19.28
N ILE A 65 -9.01 6.28 -18.87
CA ILE A 65 -9.55 5.27 -17.95
C ILE A 65 -9.39 3.86 -18.53
N GLU A 66 -9.13 2.88 -17.68
CA GLU A 66 -8.78 1.51 -18.09
C GLU A 66 -9.87 0.87 -18.97
N ILE A 67 -11.15 1.04 -18.65
CA ILE A 67 -12.25 0.51 -19.46
C ILE A 67 -12.21 0.99 -20.93
N ALA A 68 -11.61 2.15 -21.21
CA ALA A 68 -11.50 2.71 -22.56
C ALA A 68 -10.17 2.39 -23.24
N ALA A 69 -9.09 2.17 -22.49
CA ALA A 69 -7.74 2.01 -23.05
C ALA A 69 -7.16 0.60 -22.91
N THR A 70 -7.54 -0.11 -21.85
CA THR A 70 -7.05 -1.44 -21.47
C THR A 70 -8.22 -2.29 -20.93
N PRO A 71 -9.26 -2.54 -21.74
CA PRO A 71 -10.48 -3.24 -21.30
C PRO A 71 -10.24 -4.68 -20.84
N GLU A 72 -9.08 -5.26 -21.13
CA GLU A 72 -8.65 -6.58 -20.67
C GLU A 72 -8.36 -6.63 -19.16
N GLY A 73 -8.27 -5.48 -18.48
CA GLY A 73 -7.97 -5.41 -17.04
C GLY A 73 -6.49 -5.57 -16.70
N VAL A 74 -5.62 -5.60 -17.71
CA VAL A 74 -4.17 -5.58 -17.55
C VAL A 74 -3.67 -4.20 -17.96
N VAL A 75 -2.71 -3.64 -17.22
CA VAL A 75 -1.92 -2.48 -17.64
C VAL A 75 -0.46 -2.85 -17.51
N GLY A 76 0.14 -3.42 -18.57
CA GLY A 76 1.52 -3.90 -18.53
C GLY A 76 1.74 -5.21 -19.29
N LYS A 77 2.83 -5.91 -18.96
CA LYS A 77 3.25 -7.13 -19.67
C LYS A 77 3.05 -8.40 -18.84
N ALA A 78 1.80 -8.87 -18.71
CA ALA A 78 1.48 -10.06 -17.93
C ALA A 78 2.18 -11.32 -18.49
N THR A 79 2.33 -11.42 -19.81
CA THR A 79 2.94 -12.60 -20.47
C THR A 79 4.41 -12.82 -20.08
N HIS A 80 5.06 -11.80 -19.53
CA HIS A 80 6.44 -11.86 -19.04
C HIS A 80 6.57 -12.50 -17.64
N GLY A 81 5.43 -12.74 -16.97
CA GLY A 81 5.36 -13.25 -15.60
C GLY A 81 5.92 -14.67 -15.47
N LYS A 82 6.75 -14.88 -14.44
CA LYS A 82 7.28 -16.20 -14.09
C LYS A 82 7.42 -16.33 -12.57
N ALA A 83 6.99 -17.46 -12.00
CA ALA A 83 7.06 -17.70 -10.56
C ALA A 83 8.47 -17.46 -9.95
N GLU A 84 9.53 -17.81 -10.69
CA GLU A 84 10.92 -17.61 -10.25
C GLU A 84 11.28 -16.14 -10.00
N LYS A 85 10.71 -15.23 -10.80
CA LYS A 85 11.00 -13.79 -10.72
C LYS A 85 10.47 -13.19 -9.41
N ALA A 86 9.41 -13.76 -8.83
CA ALA A 86 8.82 -13.30 -7.58
C ALA A 86 9.54 -13.83 -6.32
N LYS A 87 10.31 -14.93 -6.39
CA LYS A 87 10.90 -15.58 -5.21
C LYS A 87 11.80 -14.66 -4.39
N ARG A 88 12.75 -13.98 -5.05
CA ARG A 88 13.70 -13.09 -4.37
C ARG A 88 13.01 -11.84 -3.79
N PRO A 89 12.14 -11.13 -4.55
CA PRO A 89 11.34 -10.03 -3.99
C PRO A 89 10.51 -10.45 -2.77
N VAL A 90 9.78 -11.57 -2.84
CA VAL A 90 8.96 -12.06 -1.71
C VAL A 90 9.83 -12.35 -0.49
N ALA A 91 10.96 -13.05 -0.66
CA ALA A 91 11.88 -13.30 0.45
C ALA A 91 12.42 -12.00 1.07
N ALA A 92 12.71 -10.97 0.26
CA ALA A 92 13.14 -9.66 0.75
C ALA A 92 12.03 -8.94 1.51
N ILE A 93 10.79 -8.96 1.01
CA ILE A 93 9.61 -8.39 1.67
C ILE A 93 9.39 -9.07 3.02
N LEU A 94 9.36 -10.41 3.06
CA LEU A 94 9.16 -11.16 4.29
C LEU A 94 10.26 -10.88 5.32
N LYS A 95 11.52 -10.80 4.88
CA LYS A 95 12.65 -10.43 5.74
C LYS A 95 12.48 -9.02 6.30
N TYR A 96 12.09 -8.07 5.47
CA TYR A 96 11.88 -6.68 5.89
C TYR A 96 10.71 -6.54 6.87
N LEU A 97 9.56 -7.15 6.57
CA LEU A 97 8.40 -7.14 7.46
C LEU A 97 8.71 -7.77 8.81
N THR A 98 9.48 -8.87 8.81
CA THR A 98 9.94 -9.51 10.06
C THR A 98 10.83 -8.55 10.85
N LEU A 99 11.86 -7.98 10.21
CA LEU A 99 12.75 -7.01 10.85
C LEU A 99 11.99 -5.82 11.43
N LEU A 100 11.06 -5.26 10.66
CA LEU A 100 10.25 -4.13 11.10
C LEU A 100 9.38 -4.49 12.30
N ASN A 101 8.72 -5.65 12.27
CA ASN A 101 7.92 -6.13 13.40
C ASN A 101 8.76 -6.35 14.66
N ASP A 102 9.94 -6.97 14.53
CA ASP A 102 10.86 -7.20 15.65
C ASP A 102 11.29 -5.87 16.28
N GLN A 103 11.67 -4.90 15.46
CA GLN A 103 12.07 -3.56 15.93
C GLN A 103 10.92 -2.78 16.56
N ILE A 104 9.70 -2.91 16.03
CA ILE A 104 8.49 -2.32 16.64
C ILE A 104 8.25 -2.93 18.02
N LEU A 105 8.33 -4.25 18.16
CA LEU A 105 8.11 -4.94 19.43
C LEU A 105 9.23 -4.69 20.45
N GLU A 106 10.46 -4.49 19.99
CA GLU A 106 11.59 -4.07 20.83
C GLU A 106 11.39 -2.65 21.36
N ALA A 107 11.02 -1.70 20.49
CA ALA A 107 10.80 -0.31 20.88
C ALA A 107 9.51 -0.11 21.69
N PHE A 108 8.46 -0.83 21.33
CA PHE A 108 7.11 -0.73 21.90
C PHE A 108 6.55 -2.13 22.17
N PRO A 109 6.90 -2.76 23.30
CA PRO A 109 6.32 -4.04 23.71
C PRO A 109 4.79 -3.96 23.77
N ALA A 110 4.11 -5.10 23.66
CA ALA A 110 2.65 -5.15 23.70
C ALA A 110 2.06 -4.38 24.89
N GLY A 111 1.11 -3.48 24.61
CA GLY A 111 0.52 -2.56 25.61
C GLY A 111 1.31 -1.27 25.83
N THR A 112 2.46 -1.09 25.17
CA THR A 112 3.26 0.13 25.18
C THR A 112 3.09 0.85 23.85
N VAL A 113 3.05 2.18 23.91
CA VAL A 113 2.95 3.06 22.73
C VAL A 113 3.96 4.21 22.88
N PRO A 114 4.27 4.96 21.82
CA PRO A 114 5.07 6.18 21.94
C PRO A 114 4.49 7.16 22.97
N PRO A 115 5.31 8.03 23.58
CA PRO A 115 4.84 9.05 24.52
C PRO A 115 3.71 9.90 23.93
N VAL A 116 2.58 9.97 24.64
CA VAL A 116 1.34 10.60 24.15
C VAL A 116 1.57 12.05 23.74
N GLU A 117 2.29 12.82 24.57
CA GLU A 117 2.56 14.23 24.34
C GLU A 117 3.51 14.49 23.16
N GLU A 118 4.21 13.46 22.65
CA GLU A 118 5.13 13.60 21.50
C GLU A 118 4.46 13.29 20.15
N VAL A 119 3.43 12.43 20.16
CA VAL A 119 2.75 11.98 18.93
C VAL A 119 1.29 12.45 18.83
N THR A 120 0.80 13.19 19.82
CA THR A 120 -0.54 13.76 19.83
C THR A 120 -0.54 15.20 20.37
N LEU A 121 -1.64 15.92 20.16
CA LEU A 121 -1.88 17.24 20.77
C LEU A 121 -2.57 17.13 22.15
N ARG A 122 -2.32 16.06 22.91
CA ARG A 122 -3.03 15.73 24.16
C ARG A 122 -2.06 15.31 25.25
N THR A 123 -2.56 15.32 26.48
CA THR A 123 -1.87 14.79 27.66
C THR A 123 -2.11 13.30 27.85
N ALA A 124 -1.18 12.62 28.53
CA ALA A 124 -1.33 11.22 28.92
C ALA A 124 -2.61 10.98 29.74
N ALA A 125 -3.00 11.92 30.61
CA ALA A 125 -4.22 11.83 31.40
C ALA A 125 -5.50 11.87 30.55
N GLU A 126 -5.54 12.68 29.49
CA GLU A 126 -6.68 12.72 28.57
C GLU A 126 -6.80 11.43 27.73
N MET A 127 -5.66 10.83 27.39
CA MET A 127 -5.61 9.65 26.52
C MET A 127 -5.72 8.32 27.24
N GLU A 128 -5.49 8.28 28.56
CA GLU A 128 -5.47 7.06 29.36
C GLU A 128 -6.67 6.12 29.09
N PRO A 129 -7.94 6.59 29.08
CA PRO A 129 -9.08 5.69 28.83
C PRO A 129 -9.08 5.08 27.42
N TYR A 130 -8.47 5.73 26.44
CA TYR A 130 -8.46 5.34 25.03
C TYR A 130 -7.28 4.41 24.69
N LEU A 131 -6.28 4.33 25.57
CA LEU A 131 -5.11 3.46 25.43
C LEU A 131 -5.24 2.16 26.23
N ARG A 132 -6.30 2.00 27.03
CA ARG A 132 -6.61 0.74 27.72
C ARG A 132 -6.94 -0.37 26.73
N GLU A 133 -6.84 -1.61 27.20
CA GLU A 133 -7.30 -2.79 26.46
C GLU A 133 -8.77 -2.62 26.04
N PRO A 134 -9.12 -2.86 24.76
CA PRO A 134 -10.50 -2.76 24.30
C PRO A 134 -11.47 -3.55 25.18
N LEU A 135 -12.58 -2.92 25.55
CA LEU A 135 -13.66 -3.48 26.39
C LEU A 135 -13.30 -3.71 27.88
N SER A 136 -12.12 -3.32 28.34
CA SER A 136 -11.77 -3.33 29.77
C SER A 136 -12.50 -2.23 30.56
N GLU A 137 -12.53 -2.34 31.89
CA GLU A 137 -13.14 -1.31 32.75
C GLU A 137 -12.46 0.05 32.53
N GLY A 138 -13.26 1.09 32.30
CA GLY A 138 -12.79 2.45 32.03
C GLY A 138 -12.26 2.69 30.61
N TRP A 139 -12.21 1.67 29.74
CA TRP A 139 -11.87 1.85 28.33
C TRP A 139 -12.90 2.71 27.60
N LYS A 140 -12.43 3.52 26.65
CA LYS A 140 -13.26 4.28 25.71
C LYS A 140 -12.84 4.04 24.27
N PRO A 141 -13.79 3.97 23.31
CA PRO A 141 -13.46 3.81 21.91
C PRO A 141 -12.77 5.07 21.37
N VAL A 142 -11.82 4.89 20.44
CA VAL A 142 -11.13 6.00 19.75
C VAL A 142 -12.11 6.97 19.07
N TYR A 143 -13.28 6.48 18.64
CA TYR A 143 -14.34 7.29 18.04
C TYR A 143 -15.02 8.26 19.03
N ALA A 144 -14.84 8.08 20.33
CA ALA A 144 -15.33 8.99 21.36
C ALA A 144 -14.31 10.09 21.73
N LEU A 145 -13.12 10.10 21.10
CA LEU A 145 -12.13 11.15 21.33
C LEU A 145 -12.70 12.53 20.93
N PRO A 146 -12.72 13.52 21.84
CA PRO A 146 -13.20 14.87 21.52
C PRO A 146 -12.39 15.47 20.38
N ARG A 147 -13.02 15.97 19.31
CA ARG A 147 -12.27 16.54 18.18
C ARG A 147 -11.44 17.76 18.61
N ILE A 148 -10.20 17.83 18.13
CA ILE A 148 -9.33 19.00 18.24
C ILE A 148 -9.04 19.49 16.82
N GLY A 149 -9.19 20.79 16.56
CA GLY A 149 -8.94 21.40 15.26
C GLY A 149 -10.21 21.80 14.50
N GLN A 150 -10.08 22.09 13.21
CA GLN A 150 -11.17 22.65 12.40
C GLN A 150 -12.36 21.66 12.30
N GLY A 151 -13.56 22.17 12.55
CA GLY A 151 -14.80 21.37 12.59
C GLY A 151 -15.21 20.89 14.00
N SER A 152 -14.60 21.41 15.07
CA SER A 152 -14.97 21.10 16.47
C SER A 152 -16.14 21.93 17.02
N ASN A 153 -16.69 22.87 16.23
CA ASN A 153 -17.90 23.63 16.54
C ASN A 153 -18.76 23.75 15.27
N SER A 154 -19.72 22.86 15.11
CA SER A 154 -20.95 23.07 14.35
C SER A 154 -22.09 22.39 15.10
#